data_AF-A0ABD0BI50-F1
#
_entry.id   AF-A0ABD0BI50-F1
#
_cell.length_a   1.000
_cell.length_b   1.000
_cell.length_c   1.000
_cell.angle_alpha   90.00
_cell.angle_beta   90.00
_cell.angle_gamma   90.00
#
_symmetry.space_group_name_H-M   'P 1'
#
loop_
_entity.id
_entity.type
_entity.pdbx_description
1 polymer ?
#
loop_
_entity_poly.entity_id
_entity_poly.type
_entity_poly.pdbx_seq_one_letter_code
_entity_poly.pdbx_strand_id
1 'polypeptide(L)'
;MLDDLFGRGKSDKFGILSGDLGEMVRLAKDGKEFAIIFGDSFTGERLQGEWKSPIGLVAKLGEDGKIQILRPLNEGEKAEQLIKYEHKDRLTLLPSDVINIDGTIYMQAMWHKGLGNVINTQIWKSTDQGKTWSSVNEIPASYMNEFGSLLSWENGDDGYVYMVSSKFGRAHSVYLTRFLPEHISDEQQWEHYNPTTSTWSMHTEGAPLTPILSNSVKAGEMSLRRIEGHWVLSMFNEETWAIEVRISEKIDQSWNDIKPAHVVVAGTGGWGAKQNENNFTQLYGGYITPFSTLADMNIVVSQWNTSNNSRYNSTQFNVKGLDKFFNVTPKLADAQPTPQAVTASPEGTADQSVIEVSEVTPVDPGKAATPEQEILESVAPVEVLPLTGAHDSEKN
;
A
#
# COMPACT_ATOMS: atom_id res chain seq x y z
N MET A 1 0.49 17.37 13.87
CA MET A 1 -0.34 16.24 14.30
C MET A 1 -0.57 15.43 13.06
N LEU A 2 -0.15 14.17 13.11
CA LEU A 2 -0.30 13.17 12.06
C LEU A 2 -1.75 13.14 11.57
N ASP A 3 -1.97 13.21 10.25
CA ASP A 3 -3.32 13.09 9.71
C ASP A 3 -3.69 11.60 9.55
N ASP A 4 -3.80 10.97 10.71
CA ASP A 4 -4.39 9.65 10.92
C ASP A 4 -5.76 9.56 10.24
N LEU A 5 -6.02 8.55 9.44
CA LEU A 5 -7.31 8.35 8.79
C LEU A 5 -8.37 7.84 9.77
N PHE A 6 -7.95 7.06 10.78
CA PHE A 6 -8.84 6.57 11.82
C PHE A 6 -8.83 7.43 13.09
N GLY A 7 -9.99 7.50 13.74
CA GLY A 7 -10.16 8.10 15.05
C GLY A 7 -11.45 8.91 15.20
N ARG A 8 -11.57 9.57 16.37
CA ARG A 8 -12.72 10.41 16.72
C ARG A 8 -12.77 11.68 15.85
N GLY A 9 -13.96 12.04 15.36
CA GLY A 9 -14.16 13.12 14.39
C GLY A 9 -13.67 12.79 12.97
N LYS A 10 -13.31 11.53 12.67
CA LYS A 10 -12.75 11.10 11.38
C LYS A 10 -13.50 9.89 10.82
N SER A 11 -13.21 8.70 11.35
CA SER A 11 -13.79 7.41 10.94
C SER A 11 -14.90 6.93 11.88
N ASP A 12 -14.95 7.44 13.11
CA ASP A 12 -15.90 7.10 14.17
C ASP A 12 -17.37 7.21 13.75
N LYS A 13 -17.70 8.23 12.94
CA LYS A 13 -19.02 8.37 12.29
C LYS A 13 -19.45 7.12 11.51
N PHE A 14 -18.52 6.36 10.95
CA PHE A 14 -18.75 5.09 10.24
C PHE A 14 -18.55 3.84 11.11
N GLY A 15 -18.28 4.00 12.42
CA GLY A 15 -18.21 2.91 13.39
C GLY A 15 -16.84 2.25 13.55
N ILE A 16 -15.79 2.76 12.91
CA ILE A 16 -14.41 2.25 13.01
C ILE A 16 -13.55 3.32 13.69
N LEU A 17 -12.68 2.93 14.62
CA LEU A 17 -11.83 3.85 15.40
C LEU A 17 -10.33 3.62 15.21
N SER A 18 -9.93 2.49 14.62
CA SER A 18 -8.57 2.18 14.19
C SER A 18 -8.57 1.05 13.15
N GLY A 19 -7.46 0.94 12.42
CA GLY A 19 -7.23 -0.07 11.41
C GLY A 19 -5.92 0.23 10.68
N ASP A 20 -5.55 -0.63 9.73
CA ASP A 20 -4.34 -0.49 8.93
C ASP A 20 -4.52 -0.70 7.43
N LEU A 21 -3.41 -0.64 6.70
CA LEU A 21 -3.33 -0.63 5.25
C LEU A 21 -4.00 0.61 4.64
N GLY A 22 -4.47 0.56 3.40
CA GLY A 22 -4.98 1.76 2.74
C GLY A 22 -4.93 1.72 1.21
N GLU A 23 -5.13 0.56 0.61
CA GLU A 23 -5.11 0.32 -0.84
C GLU A 23 -6.20 1.15 -1.54
N MET A 24 -5.85 1.91 -2.58
CA MET A 24 -6.75 2.92 -3.16
C MET A 24 -7.01 2.78 -4.65
N VAL A 25 -8.26 3.07 -5.05
CA VAL A 25 -8.73 3.01 -6.44
C VAL A 25 -9.81 4.07 -6.74
N ARG A 26 -9.81 4.65 -7.95
CA ARG A 26 -10.80 5.66 -8.37
C ARG A 26 -12.17 5.02 -8.65
N LEU A 27 -13.26 5.67 -8.23
CA LEU A 27 -14.64 5.17 -8.36
C LEU A 27 -15.37 5.79 -9.58
N ALA A 28 -14.97 5.34 -10.76
CA ALA A 28 -15.43 5.80 -12.08
C ALA A 28 -15.00 7.25 -12.47
N LYS A 29 -15.26 7.62 -13.73
CA LYS A 29 -14.47 8.63 -14.48
C LYS A 29 -14.72 10.09 -14.11
N ASP A 30 -15.90 10.43 -13.60
CA ASP A 30 -16.37 11.83 -13.57
C ASP A 30 -16.16 12.52 -12.20
N GLY A 31 -15.67 11.78 -11.19
CA GLY A 31 -15.56 12.23 -9.81
C GLY A 31 -14.12 12.36 -9.29
N LYS A 32 -13.94 13.20 -8.27
CA LYS A 32 -12.71 13.21 -7.43
C LYS A 32 -12.76 12.21 -6.26
N GLU A 33 -13.61 11.18 -6.38
CA GLU A 33 -13.81 10.16 -5.34
C GLU A 33 -13.00 8.88 -5.62
N PHE A 34 -12.57 8.24 -4.55
CA PHE A 34 -11.85 6.97 -4.55
C PHE A 34 -12.29 6.10 -3.38
N ALA A 35 -12.20 4.79 -3.54
CA ALA A 35 -12.22 3.87 -2.41
C ALA A 35 -10.85 3.86 -1.75
N ILE A 36 -10.86 3.74 -0.44
CA ILE A 36 -9.74 3.25 0.36
C ILE A 36 -10.23 1.93 0.97
N ILE A 37 -9.54 0.85 0.66
CA ILE A 37 -9.71 -0.45 1.32
C ILE A 37 -8.68 -0.51 2.44
N PHE A 38 -9.05 -1.12 3.56
CA PHE A 38 -8.21 -1.28 4.74
C PHE A 38 -8.19 -2.75 5.17
N GLY A 39 -7.12 -3.13 5.86
CA GLY A 39 -6.94 -4.45 6.45
C GLY A 39 -7.67 -4.60 7.77
N ASP A 40 -6.97 -5.17 8.75
CA ASP A 40 -7.53 -5.46 10.06
C ASP A 40 -7.98 -4.16 10.74
N SER A 41 -9.28 -4.06 11.00
CA SER A 41 -9.94 -2.82 11.43
C SER A 41 -10.87 -3.08 12.62
N PHE A 42 -11.00 -2.07 13.49
CA PHE A 42 -11.56 -2.22 14.83
C PHE A 42 -12.59 -1.13 15.16
N THR A 43 -13.71 -1.53 15.78
CA THR A 43 -14.78 -0.58 16.15
C THR A 43 -14.46 0.25 17.41
N GLY A 44 -13.49 -0.18 18.21
CA GLY A 44 -12.87 0.59 19.29
C GLY A 44 -11.47 1.10 18.93
N GLU A 45 -10.84 1.85 19.83
CA GLU A 45 -9.48 2.37 19.63
C GLU A 45 -8.41 1.27 19.81
N ARG A 46 -7.37 1.29 18.96
CA ARG A 46 -6.27 0.30 18.88
C ARG A 46 -6.71 -1.04 18.27
N LEU A 47 -6.60 -2.13 19.03
CA LEU A 47 -7.09 -3.46 18.67
C LEU A 47 -8.18 -3.85 19.69
N GLN A 48 -9.30 -3.15 19.67
CA GLN A 48 -10.40 -3.30 20.65
C GLN A 48 -11.77 -3.20 19.97
N GLY A 49 -12.77 -3.85 20.58
CA GLY A 49 -14.12 -3.91 20.04
C GLY A 49 -14.28 -5.04 19.03
N GLU A 50 -15.16 -4.85 18.05
CA GLU A 50 -15.38 -5.81 16.96
C GLU A 50 -14.26 -5.68 15.93
N TRP A 51 -13.68 -6.81 15.53
CA TRP A 51 -12.69 -6.93 14.46
C TRP A 51 -13.40 -7.18 13.13
N LYS A 52 -13.04 -6.42 12.10
CA LYS A 52 -13.52 -6.53 10.72
C LYS A 52 -12.34 -6.42 9.76
N SER A 53 -12.27 -7.28 8.74
CA SER A 53 -11.33 -7.13 7.61
C SER A 53 -11.83 -7.86 6.35
N PRO A 54 -11.54 -7.41 5.13
CA PRO A 54 -11.20 -6.02 4.79
C PRO A 54 -12.44 -5.14 4.95
N ILE A 55 -12.24 -3.86 5.27
CA ILE A 55 -13.31 -2.84 5.21
C ILE A 55 -13.03 -1.87 4.05
N GLY A 56 -14.04 -1.14 3.62
CA GLY A 56 -13.87 -0.09 2.60
C GLY A 56 -14.58 1.20 2.97
N LEU A 57 -13.94 2.33 2.66
CA LEU A 57 -14.50 3.68 2.80
C LEU A 57 -14.37 4.43 1.47
N VAL A 58 -15.32 5.31 1.15
CA VAL A 58 -15.17 6.27 0.05
C VAL A 58 -14.60 7.58 0.59
N ALA A 59 -13.58 8.10 -0.07
CA ALA A 59 -12.95 9.38 0.23
C ALA A 59 -12.79 10.25 -1.04
N LYS A 60 -12.37 11.50 -0.83
CA LYS A 60 -11.86 12.41 -1.86
C LYS A 60 -10.65 13.16 -1.33
N LEU A 61 -9.89 13.82 -2.21
CA LEU A 61 -8.96 14.87 -1.77
C LEU A 61 -9.71 16.20 -1.57
N GLY A 62 -9.38 16.89 -0.47
CA GLY A 62 -9.75 18.28 -0.22
C GLY A 62 -8.89 19.26 -1.01
N GLU A 63 -9.26 20.55 -0.98
CA GLU A 63 -8.48 21.64 -1.59
C GLU A 63 -7.17 21.92 -0.81
N ASP A 64 -7.11 21.45 0.43
CA ASP A 64 -5.94 21.39 1.31
C ASP A 64 -5.09 20.12 1.12
N GLY A 65 -5.42 19.29 0.12
CA GLY A 65 -4.72 18.02 -0.16
C GLY A 65 -5.06 16.88 0.80
N LYS A 66 -5.96 17.07 1.78
CA LYS A 66 -6.30 16.04 2.78
C LYS A 66 -7.26 14.99 2.25
N ILE A 67 -7.11 13.76 2.71
CA ILE A 67 -8.07 12.67 2.52
C ILE A 67 -9.32 12.96 3.37
N GLN A 68 -10.43 13.31 2.71
CA GLN A 68 -11.72 13.55 3.34
C GLN A 68 -12.60 12.32 3.18
N ILE A 69 -12.77 11.54 4.26
CA ILE A 69 -13.59 10.32 4.26
C ILE A 69 -15.08 10.70 4.26
N LEU A 70 -15.83 10.22 3.28
CA LEU A 70 -17.20 10.66 2.95
C LEU A 70 -18.28 9.71 3.46
N ARG A 71 -18.10 8.39 3.25
CA ARG A 71 -19.10 7.34 3.53
C ARG A 71 -18.42 5.94 3.56
N PRO A 72 -19.09 4.89 4.04
CA PRO A 72 -18.68 3.51 3.78
C PRO A 72 -18.66 3.18 2.28
N LEU A 73 -17.90 2.15 1.89
CA LEU A 73 -17.89 1.61 0.53
C LEU A 73 -19.03 0.59 0.33
N ASN A 74 -19.31 -0.22 1.35
CA ASN A 74 -20.51 -1.04 1.44
C ASN A 74 -21.79 -0.20 1.52
N GLU A 75 -22.95 -0.81 1.27
CA GLU A 75 -24.22 -0.15 1.55
C GLU A 75 -24.47 -0.04 3.06
N GLY A 76 -24.92 1.14 3.52
CA GLY A 76 -25.22 1.42 4.93
C GLY A 76 -24.57 2.72 5.43
N GLU A 77 -24.79 3.04 6.71
CA GLU A 77 -24.16 4.18 7.40
C GLU A 77 -22.87 3.82 8.13
N LYS A 78 -22.56 2.52 8.25
CA LYS A 78 -21.41 1.95 8.94
C LYS A 78 -20.55 1.12 8.00
N ALA A 79 -19.25 1.10 8.28
CA ALA A 79 -18.29 0.29 7.54
C ALA A 79 -18.34 -1.16 8.02
N GLU A 80 -18.65 -2.06 7.10
CA GLU A 80 -18.74 -3.49 7.34
C GLU A 80 -17.65 -4.24 6.59
N GLN A 81 -17.45 -5.52 6.92
CA GLN A 81 -16.59 -6.40 6.13
C GLN A 81 -17.10 -6.47 4.68
N LEU A 82 -16.23 -6.14 3.73
CA LEU A 82 -16.53 -6.26 2.29
C LEU A 82 -16.76 -7.74 1.91
N ILE A 83 -16.00 -8.64 2.55
CA ILE A 83 -16.08 -10.10 2.38
C ILE A 83 -16.57 -10.73 3.68
N LYS A 84 -17.66 -11.51 3.62
CA LYS A 84 -18.29 -12.12 4.81
C LYS A 84 -17.62 -13.43 5.22
N TYR A 85 -16.95 -13.41 6.37
CA TYR A 85 -16.43 -14.58 7.08
C TYR A 85 -16.30 -14.26 8.58
N GLU A 86 -15.98 -15.27 9.39
CA GLU A 86 -15.75 -15.12 10.84
C GLU A 86 -14.24 -15.22 11.18
N HIS A 87 -13.74 -14.37 12.07
CA HIS A 87 -12.34 -14.34 12.53
C HIS A 87 -11.92 -15.52 13.45
N LYS A 88 -12.38 -16.75 13.15
CA LYS A 88 -12.05 -17.99 13.88
C LYS A 88 -10.60 -18.42 13.67
N ASP A 89 -9.96 -18.98 14.69
CA ASP A 89 -8.54 -19.40 14.68
C ASP A 89 -7.52 -18.31 14.29
N ARG A 90 -7.87 -17.02 14.43
CA ARG A 90 -7.14 -15.86 13.87
C ARG A 90 -7.09 -15.85 12.33
N LEU A 91 -8.14 -16.36 11.67
CA LEU A 91 -8.36 -16.16 10.25
C LEU A 91 -8.60 -14.67 9.99
N THR A 92 -7.91 -14.10 9.01
CA THR A 92 -8.23 -12.79 8.43
C THR A 92 -7.94 -12.78 6.94
N LEU A 93 -8.57 -11.86 6.22
CA LEU A 93 -8.38 -11.60 4.81
C LEU A 93 -7.79 -10.18 4.66
N LEU A 94 -6.49 -10.07 4.40
CA LEU A 94 -5.82 -8.79 4.22
C LEU A 94 -5.74 -8.44 2.73
N PRO A 95 -6.13 -7.23 2.29
CA PRO A 95 -5.90 -6.77 0.92
C PRO A 95 -4.40 -6.66 0.65
N SER A 96 -4.02 -6.73 -0.62
CA SER A 96 -2.67 -6.39 -1.11
C SER A 96 -2.71 -5.16 -2.02
N ASP A 97 -3.64 -5.16 -2.99
CA ASP A 97 -3.95 -4.00 -3.82
C ASP A 97 -5.32 -4.09 -4.50
N VAL A 98 -5.80 -2.95 -5.01
CA VAL A 98 -7.07 -2.79 -5.72
C VAL A 98 -6.90 -1.97 -7.02
N ILE A 99 -7.46 -2.46 -8.12
CA ILE A 99 -7.39 -1.87 -9.47
C ILE A 99 -8.81 -1.66 -10.03
N ASN A 100 -8.98 -0.66 -10.90
CA ASN A 100 -10.22 -0.46 -11.67
C ASN A 100 -9.91 -0.65 -13.15
N ILE A 101 -10.65 -1.56 -13.78
CA ILE A 101 -10.54 -1.98 -15.17
C ILE A 101 -11.92 -1.73 -15.79
N ASP A 102 -12.01 -0.71 -16.65
CA ASP A 102 -13.24 -0.28 -17.35
C ASP A 102 -14.50 -0.17 -16.47
N GLY A 103 -14.33 0.31 -15.23
CA GLY A 103 -15.42 0.52 -14.26
C GLY A 103 -15.69 -0.68 -13.36
N THR A 104 -15.10 -1.84 -13.64
CA THR A 104 -15.06 -3.00 -12.73
C THR A 104 -13.89 -2.85 -11.77
N ILE A 105 -14.12 -3.05 -10.47
CA ILE A 105 -13.06 -3.03 -9.46
C ILE A 105 -12.63 -4.47 -9.15
N TYR A 106 -11.33 -4.70 -9.09
CA TYR A 106 -10.73 -5.97 -8.67
C TYR A 106 -9.80 -5.73 -7.47
N MET A 107 -9.86 -6.63 -6.48
CA MET A 107 -9.03 -6.61 -5.26
C MET A 107 -8.39 -7.98 -5.11
N GLN A 108 -7.05 -8.05 -4.99
CA GLN A 108 -6.41 -9.26 -4.49
C GLN A 108 -6.29 -9.16 -2.97
N ALA A 109 -6.57 -10.27 -2.29
CA ALA A 109 -6.43 -10.36 -0.84
C ALA A 109 -5.87 -11.72 -0.42
N MET A 110 -5.18 -11.74 0.72
CA MET A 110 -4.42 -12.84 1.30
C MET A 110 -5.19 -13.40 2.49
N TRP A 111 -5.50 -14.69 2.49
CA TRP A 111 -6.03 -15.34 3.69
C TRP A 111 -4.87 -15.72 4.61
N HIS A 112 -4.88 -15.17 5.81
CA HIS A 112 -3.92 -15.48 6.87
C HIS A 112 -4.58 -16.33 7.94
N LYS A 113 -3.96 -17.46 8.33
CA LYS A 113 -4.36 -18.20 9.55
C LYS A 113 -3.38 -17.88 10.68
N GLY A 114 -3.58 -16.71 11.29
CA GLY A 114 -2.56 -15.97 12.02
C GLY A 114 -1.66 -15.18 11.05
N LEU A 115 -1.30 -13.95 11.44
CA LEU A 115 -0.46 -13.06 10.62
C LEU A 115 0.87 -13.74 10.24
N GLY A 116 1.33 -13.53 9.00
CA GLY A 116 2.51 -14.18 8.44
C GLY A 116 2.25 -15.57 7.82
N ASN A 117 1.16 -16.25 8.18
CA ASN A 117 0.82 -17.58 7.66
C ASN A 117 -0.25 -17.49 6.55
N VAL A 118 0.17 -17.14 5.33
CA VAL A 118 -0.71 -17.11 4.13
C VAL A 118 -1.09 -18.54 3.74
N ILE A 119 -2.39 -18.85 3.67
CA ILE A 119 -2.87 -20.19 3.28
C ILE A 119 -3.25 -20.27 1.79
N ASN A 120 -3.81 -19.20 1.23
CA ASN A 120 -4.07 -18.97 -0.19
C ASN A 120 -4.28 -17.46 -0.43
N THR A 121 -4.44 -17.08 -1.68
CA THR A 121 -4.85 -15.74 -2.10
C THR A 121 -6.10 -15.83 -2.96
N GLN A 122 -6.92 -14.79 -2.96
CA GLN A 122 -8.13 -14.72 -3.79
C GLN A 122 -8.25 -13.37 -4.47
N ILE A 123 -8.77 -13.38 -5.70
CA ILE A 123 -9.12 -12.18 -6.46
C ILE A 123 -10.63 -12.01 -6.39
N TRP A 124 -11.04 -10.85 -5.89
CA TRP A 124 -12.44 -10.44 -5.73
C TRP A 124 -12.80 -9.39 -6.77
N LYS A 125 -14.00 -9.47 -7.32
CA LYS A 125 -14.56 -8.55 -8.32
C LYS A 125 -15.79 -7.83 -7.77
N SER A 126 -15.88 -6.53 -8.00
CA SER A 126 -17.07 -5.69 -7.82
C SER A 126 -17.41 -4.97 -9.13
N THR A 127 -18.70 -4.96 -9.48
CA THR A 127 -19.24 -4.22 -10.65
C THR A 127 -20.12 -3.04 -10.24
N ASP A 128 -20.23 -2.74 -8.95
CA ASP A 128 -21.15 -1.76 -8.36
C ASP A 128 -20.44 -0.66 -7.54
N GLN A 129 -19.20 -0.36 -7.93
CA GLN A 129 -18.29 0.61 -7.29
C GLN A 129 -17.88 0.23 -5.85
N GLY A 130 -17.68 -1.07 -5.60
CA GLY A 130 -17.09 -1.61 -4.37
C GLY A 130 -18.11 -2.00 -3.29
N LYS A 131 -19.42 -1.92 -3.58
CA LYS A 131 -20.49 -2.21 -2.60
C LYS A 131 -20.63 -3.71 -2.32
N THR A 132 -20.57 -4.53 -3.38
CA THR A 132 -20.64 -5.99 -3.28
C THR A 132 -19.53 -6.65 -4.08
N TRP A 133 -19.10 -7.83 -3.61
CA TRP A 133 -17.93 -8.52 -4.10
C TRP A 133 -18.20 -10.01 -4.30
N SER A 134 -17.66 -10.57 -5.37
CA SER A 134 -17.65 -12.01 -5.66
C SER A 134 -16.22 -12.46 -5.96
N SER A 135 -15.78 -13.59 -5.41
CA SER A 135 -14.50 -14.19 -5.80
C SER A 135 -14.57 -14.62 -7.27
N VAL A 136 -13.49 -14.36 -8.01
CA VAL A 136 -13.31 -14.77 -9.42
C VAL A 136 -12.10 -15.67 -9.63
N ASN A 137 -11.16 -15.72 -8.68
CA ASN A 137 -10.08 -16.70 -8.67
C ASN A 137 -9.57 -16.99 -7.24
N GLU A 138 -9.04 -18.20 -7.02
CA GLU A 138 -8.33 -18.61 -5.80
C GLU A 138 -6.99 -19.24 -6.20
N ILE A 139 -5.91 -18.56 -5.82
CA ILE A 139 -4.54 -18.91 -6.19
C ILE A 139 -3.83 -19.47 -4.94
N PRO A 140 -3.24 -20.67 -4.99
CA PRO A 140 -2.60 -21.29 -3.84
C PRO A 140 -1.39 -20.48 -3.37
N ALA A 141 -1.12 -20.47 -2.06
CA ALA A 141 -0.01 -19.69 -1.49
C ALA A 141 1.38 -20.03 -2.07
N SER A 142 1.54 -21.22 -2.66
CA SER A 142 2.77 -21.69 -3.33
C SER A 142 2.98 -21.14 -4.75
N TYR A 143 2.00 -20.47 -5.37
CA TYR A 143 2.10 -19.93 -6.73
C TYR A 143 3.31 -18.98 -6.88
N MET A 144 3.99 -19.05 -8.03
CA MET A 144 5.27 -18.36 -8.28
C MET A 144 6.39 -18.68 -7.27
N ASN A 145 6.39 -19.86 -6.64
CA ASN A 145 7.22 -20.18 -5.47
C ASN A 145 6.97 -19.21 -4.30
N GLU A 146 5.68 -19.00 -4.00
CA GLU A 146 5.13 -18.03 -3.04
C GLU A 146 5.29 -16.53 -3.41
N PHE A 147 6.08 -16.18 -4.44
CA PHE A 147 6.33 -14.79 -4.84
C PHE A 147 5.14 -14.07 -5.52
N GLY A 148 3.99 -14.74 -5.63
CA GLY A 148 2.72 -14.14 -6.04
C GLY A 148 1.79 -13.79 -4.87
N SER A 149 2.19 -14.06 -3.61
CA SER A 149 1.29 -13.92 -2.46
C SER A 149 0.99 -12.47 -2.06
N LEU A 150 1.93 -11.54 -2.27
CA LEU A 150 1.75 -10.11 -2.02
C LEU A 150 2.06 -9.33 -3.31
N LEU A 151 1.08 -8.59 -3.84
CA LEU A 151 1.21 -7.89 -5.13
C LEU A 151 0.70 -6.44 -5.08
N SER A 152 1.09 -5.67 -6.09
CA SER A 152 0.44 -4.42 -6.47
C SER A 152 0.37 -4.31 -7.99
N TRP A 153 -0.68 -3.69 -8.51
CA TRP A 153 -1.04 -3.75 -9.93
C TRP A 153 -1.62 -2.44 -10.47
N GLU A 154 -1.45 -2.22 -11.78
CA GLU A 154 -1.88 -1.01 -12.47
C GLU A 154 -2.05 -1.27 -13.98
N ASN A 155 -2.91 -0.47 -14.63
CA ASN A 155 -3.15 -0.52 -16.07
C ASN A 155 -1.98 0.07 -16.86
N GLY A 156 -1.51 -0.63 -17.90
CA GLY A 156 -0.57 -0.12 -18.89
C GLY A 156 -1.26 0.59 -20.05
N ASP A 157 -0.56 1.56 -20.65
CA ASP A 157 -1.04 2.30 -21.84
C ASP A 157 -1.09 1.42 -23.11
N ASP A 158 -0.57 0.19 -23.04
CA ASP A 158 -0.47 -0.81 -24.11
C ASP A 158 -1.59 -1.87 -24.08
N GLY A 159 -2.50 -1.79 -23.09
CA GLY A 159 -3.61 -2.73 -22.92
C GLY A 159 -3.30 -3.95 -22.02
N TYR A 160 -2.09 -4.06 -21.46
CA TYR A 160 -1.79 -5.03 -20.41
C TYR A 160 -2.09 -4.44 -19.02
N VAL A 161 -2.47 -5.29 -18.06
CA VAL A 161 -2.31 -5.00 -16.64
C VAL A 161 -0.90 -5.45 -16.25
N TYR A 162 -0.16 -4.59 -15.54
CA TYR A 162 1.14 -4.89 -14.98
C TYR A 162 1.04 -5.08 -13.46
N MET A 163 1.79 -6.06 -12.94
CA MET A 163 1.74 -6.53 -11.56
C MET A 163 3.16 -6.68 -11.04
N VAL A 164 3.52 -5.93 -10.00
CA VAL A 164 4.69 -6.22 -9.17
C VAL A 164 4.30 -7.16 -8.05
N SER A 165 5.15 -8.13 -7.71
CA SER A 165 4.85 -9.08 -6.64
C SER A 165 6.06 -9.52 -5.83
N SER A 166 5.81 -9.98 -4.62
CA SER A 166 6.75 -10.49 -3.62
C SER A 166 6.08 -11.62 -2.83
N LYS A 167 6.84 -12.29 -1.97
CA LYS A 167 6.27 -13.15 -0.93
C LYS A 167 5.98 -12.33 0.34
N PHE A 168 4.79 -12.51 0.92
CA PHE A 168 4.44 -11.90 2.20
C PHE A 168 5.46 -12.27 3.30
N GLY A 169 5.73 -11.34 4.21
CA GLY A 169 6.70 -11.54 5.29
C GLY A 169 8.09 -10.94 5.03
N ARG A 170 8.20 -10.00 4.07
CA ARG A 170 9.28 -9.01 3.97
C ARG A 170 10.70 -9.56 3.76
N ALA A 171 10.89 -10.83 3.42
CA ALA A 171 12.22 -11.43 3.24
C ALA A 171 12.69 -11.54 1.77
N HIS A 172 12.04 -10.83 0.83
CA HIS A 172 12.09 -11.18 -0.60
C HIS A 172 12.25 -9.99 -1.57
N SER A 173 12.62 -10.32 -2.80
CA SER A 173 12.80 -9.42 -3.95
C SER A 173 11.47 -9.15 -4.67
N VAL A 174 11.43 -8.13 -5.53
CA VAL A 174 10.25 -7.80 -6.35
C VAL A 174 10.36 -8.41 -7.74
N TYR A 175 9.30 -9.09 -8.15
CA TYR A 175 9.13 -9.72 -9.46
C TYR A 175 8.11 -8.93 -10.30
N LEU A 176 8.15 -9.10 -11.63
CA LEU A 176 7.26 -8.42 -12.56
C LEU A 176 6.48 -9.42 -13.40
N THR A 177 5.16 -9.21 -13.47
CA THR A 177 4.18 -10.02 -14.18
C THR A 177 3.28 -9.10 -15.00
N ARG A 178 2.71 -9.58 -16.10
CA ARG A 178 1.65 -8.91 -16.86
C ARG A 178 0.60 -9.90 -17.36
N PHE A 179 -0.59 -9.40 -17.64
CA PHE A 179 -1.67 -10.17 -18.28
C PHE A 179 -2.63 -9.23 -19.03
N LEU A 180 -3.38 -9.76 -19.98
CA LEU A 180 -4.50 -9.03 -20.59
C LEU A 180 -5.68 -8.98 -19.59
N PRO A 181 -6.49 -7.90 -19.54
CA PRO A 181 -7.58 -7.75 -18.58
C PRO A 181 -8.54 -8.94 -18.47
N GLU A 182 -8.84 -9.61 -19.58
CA GLU A 182 -9.67 -10.82 -19.65
C GLU A 182 -9.06 -12.04 -18.95
N HIS A 183 -7.74 -12.04 -18.70
CA HIS A 183 -6.99 -13.11 -18.05
C HIS A 183 -6.76 -12.87 -16.54
N ILE A 184 -7.35 -11.84 -15.93
CA ILE A 184 -7.19 -11.55 -14.49
C ILE A 184 -7.67 -12.69 -13.57
N SER A 185 -8.46 -13.64 -14.09
CA SER A 185 -8.95 -14.83 -13.37
C SER A 185 -8.38 -16.16 -13.90
N ASP A 186 -7.26 -16.16 -14.63
CA ASP A 186 -6.52 -17.38 -15.00
C ASP A 186 -5.01 -17.10 -14.95
N GLU A 187 -4.40 -17.45 -13.81
CA GLU A 187 -2.98 -17.19 -13.50
C GLU A 187 -2.00 -18.04 -14.33
N GLN A 188 -2.51 -18.95 -15.17
CA GLN A 188 -1.72 -19.69 -16.15
C GLN A 188 -1.44 -18.86 -17.41
N GLN A 189 -2.28 -17.86 -17.73
CA GLN A 189 -2.06 -16.93 -18.86
C GLN A 189 -1.16 -15.75 -18.51
N TRP A 190 -0.72 -15.64 -17.25
CA TRP A 190 0.08 -14.53 -16.76
C TRP A 190 1.54 -14.70 -17.21
N GLU A 191 2.09 -13.68 -17.86
CA GLU A 191 3.48 -13.69 -18.32
C GLU A 191 4.38 -13.02 -17.29
N HIS A 192 5.45 -13.69 -16.88
CA HIS A 192 6.48 -13.11 -16.01
C HIS A 192 7.65 -12.58 -16.83
N TYR A 193 8.24 -11.46 -16.40
CA TYR A 193 9.39 -10.86 -17.04
C TYR A 193 10.70 -11.46 -16.52
N ASN A 194 11.64 -11.74 -17.42
CA ASN A 194 13.03 -12.01 -17.07
C ASN A 194 13.93 -10.86 -17.56
N PRO A 195 14.43 -9.99 -16.67
CA PRO A 195 15.30 -8.88 -17.06
C PRO A 195 16.67 -9.31 -17.60
N THR A 196 17.12 -10.55 -17.36
CA THR A 196 18.39 -11.08 -17.91
C THR A 196 18.31 -11.39 -19.41
N THR A 197 17.12 -11.76 -19.89
CA THR A 197 16.86 -12.11 -21.30
C THR A 197 15.96 -11.11 -22.02
N SER A 198 15.36 -10.18 -21.28
CA SER A 198 14.32 -9.24 -21.74
C SER A 198 13.12 -9.93 -22.40
N THR A 199 12.73 -11.08 -21.85
CA THR A 199 11.62 -11.91 -22.36
C THR A 199 10.48 -12.02 -21.36
N TRP A 200 9.26 -12.10 -21.89
CA TRP A 200 8.05 -12.48 -21.17
C TRP A 200 7.75 -13.97 -21.40
N SER A 201 7.29 -14.68 -20.36
CA SER A 201 6.92 -16.09 -20.44
C SER A 201 5.94 -16.51 -19.35
N MET A 202 4.96 -17.35 -19.68
CA MET A 202 4.02 -17.93 -18.71
C MET A 202 4.74 -18.78 -17.65
N HIS A 203 4.14 -18.93 -16.46
CA HIS A 203 4.73 -19.76 -15.41
C HIS A 203 4.91 -21.23 -15.85
N THR A 204 5.92 -21.88 -15.30
CA THR A 204 6.03 -23.34 -15.24
C THR A 204 6.39 -23.68 -13.81
N GLU A 205 5.67 -24.61 -13.19
CA GLU A 205 5.84 -24.93 -11.77
C GLU A 205 7.31 -25.30 -11.45
N GLY A 206 7.87 -24.70 -10.40
CA GLY A 206 9.26 -24.87 -10.00
C GLY A 206 10.30 -24.19 -10.91
N ALA A 207 9.89 -23.44 -11.94
CA ALA A 207 10.82 -22.63 -12.72
C ALA A 207 11.35 -21.44 -11.90
N PRO A 208 12.64 -21.08 -12.05
CA PRO A 208 13.22 -19.93 -11.35
C PRO A 208 12.71 -18.63 -11.95
N LEU A 209 12.15 -17.76 -11.10
CA LEU A 209 11.81 -16.39 -11.45
C LEU A 209 13.01 -15.46 -11.20
N THR A 210 13.19 -14.46 -12.07
CA THR A 210 14.26 -13.45 -11.94
C THR A 210 13.63 -12.12 -11.50
N PRO A 211 14.04 -11.52 -10.36
CA PRO A 211 13.46 -10.28 -9.87
C PRO A 211 13.90 -9.06 -10.68
N ILE A 212 13.07 -8.03 -10.71
CA ILE A 212 13.39 -6.69 -11.26
C ILE A 212 14.06 -5.76 -10.24
N LEU A 213 13.86 -6.02 -8.94
CA LEU A 213 14.48 -5.31 -7.82
C LEU A 213 14.91 -6.33 -6.77
N SER A 214 16.22 -6.42 -6.51
CA SER A 214 16.89 -7.42 -5.66
C SER A 214 17.96 -6.84 -4.73
N ASN A 215 18.47 -5.65 -5.04
CA ASN A 215 19.62 -5.06 -4.35
C ASN A 215 19.14 -4.21 -3.17
N SER A 216 19.64 -4.53 -1.97
CA SER A 216 19.26 -3.86 -0.70
C SER A 216 17.75 -3.75 -0.49
N VAL A 217 17.01 -4.82 -0.82
CA VAL A 217 15.54 -4.86 -0.76
C VAL A 217 15.02 -6.05 0.03
N LYS A 218 14.02 -5.75 0.84
CA LYS A 218 13.16 -6.66 1.60
C LYS A 218 11.73 -6.15 1.43
N ALA A 219 11.11 -6.57 0.33
CA ALA A 219 9.86 -6.00 -0.13
C ALA A 219 8.69 -6.40 0.79
N GLY A 220 8.15 -5.41 1.49
CA GLY A 220 6.86 -5.47 2.15
C GLY A 220 5.72 -5.06 1.21
N GLU A 221 4.80 -4.29 1.75
CA GLU A 221 3.60 -3.80 1.07
C GLU A 221 3.98 -2.83 -0.06
N MET A 222 3.23 -2.85 -1.17
CA MET A 222 3.57 -2.17 -2.41
C MET A 222 2.41 -1.33 -2.96
N SER A 223 2.73 -0.28 -3.71
CA SER A 223 1.79 0.56 -4.45
C SER A 223 2.43 1.01 -5.76
N LEU A 224 2.18 0.24 -6.83
CA LEU A 224 2.50 0.55 -8.22
C LEU A 224 1.38 1.39 -8.81
N ARG A 225 1.67 2.58 -9.37
CA ARG A 225 0.68 3.45 -10.02
C ARG A 225 1.21 4.15 -11.27
N ARG A 226 0.31 4.49 -12.19
CA ARG A 226 0.57 5.20 -13.45
C ARG A 226 0.32 6.70 -13.24
N ILE A 227 1.38 7.51 -13.17
CA ILE A 227 1.30 8.93 -12.80
C ILE A 227 2.11 9.78 -13.78
N GLU A 228 1.44 10.76 -14.42
CA GLU A 228 2.06 11.76 -15.34
C GLU A 228 2.98 11.14 -16.41
N GLY A 229 2.57 10.00 -16.97
CA GLY A 229 3.31 9.25 -17.99
C GLY A 229 4.42 8.32 -17.46
N HIS A 230 4.57 8.20 -16.14
CA HIS A 230 5.60 7.40 -15.48
C HIS A 230 4.99 6.28 -14.63
N TRP A 231 5.77 5.21 -14.44
CA TRP A 231 5.51 4.15 -13.47
C TRP A 231 6.13 4.56 -12.14
N VAL A 232 5.32 4.58 -11.08
CA VAL A 232 5.75 4.89 -9.72
C VAL A 232 5.54 3.66 -8.87
N LEU A 233 6.60 3.16 -8.22
CA LEU A 233 6.50 2.16 -7.17
C LEU A 233 6.82 2.81 -5.83
N SER A 234 5.82 2.92 -4.96
CA SER A 234 5.99 3.18 -3.54
C SER A 234 5.92 1.84 -2.79
N MET A 235 6.79 1.61 -1.81
CA MET A 235 6.89 0.31 -1.13
C MET A 235 7.55 0.44 0.25
N PHE A 236 7.09 -0.33 1.24
CA PHE A 236 7.88 -0.53 2.46
C PHE A 236 9.05 -1.48 2.22
N ASN A 237 10.28 -0.99 2.44
CA ASN A 237 11.50 -1.79 2.40
C ASN A 237 12.04 -1.99 3.84
N GLU A 238 12.03 -3.22 4.33
CA GLU A 238 12.53 -3.55 5.67
C GLU A 238 14.07 -3.48 5.76
N GLU A 239 14.79 -3.56 4.63
CA GLU A 239 16.26 -3.49 4.62
C GLU A 239 16.77 -2.07 4.91
N THR A 240 16.01 -1.05 4.50
CA THR A 240 16.30 0.37 4.73
C THR A 240 15.42 1.01 5.80
N TRP A 241 14.44 0.26 6.32
CA TRP A 241 13.40 0.71 7.27
C TRP A 241 12.67 1.97 6.80
N ALA A 242 12.31 1.99 5.51
CA ALA A 242 11.75 3.15 4.84
C ALA A 242 10.55 2.78 3.97
N ILE A 243 9.62 3.74 3.80
CA ILE A 243 8.84 3.83 2.57
C ILE A 243 9.75 4.42 1.50
N GLU A 244 10.01 3.64 0.47
CA GLU A 244 10.81 4.01 -0.69
C GLU A 244 9.90 4.28 -1.89
N VAL A 245 10.18 5.37 -2.60
CA VAL A 245 9.59 5.63 -3.92
C VAL A 245 10.66 5.44 -4.99
N ARG A 246 10.31 4.78 -6.10
CA ARG A 246 11.09 4.71 -7.35
C ARG A 246 10.19 5.14 -8.52
N ILE A 247 10.74 5.85 -9.49
CA ILE A 247 10.03 6.33 -10.69
C ILE A 247 10.76 5.85 -11.95
N SER A 248 10.01 5.45 -12.96
CA SER A 248 10.53 5.01 -14.26
C SER A 248 9.63 5.42 -15.43
N GLU A 249 10.17 5.62 -16.63
CA GLU A 249 9.36 5.64 -17.87
C GLU A 249 8.92 4.24 -18.31
N LYS A 250 9.68 3.20 -17.95
CA LYS A 250 9.47 1.81 -18.37
C LYS A 250 9.24 0.88 -17.20
N ILE A 251 8.25 0.00 -17.30
CA ILE A 251 8.00 -1.02 -16.28
C ILE A 251 9.03 -2.17 -16.36
N ASP A 252 9.43 -2.53 -17.58
CA ASP A 252 10.30 -3.65 -17.94
C ASP A 252 11.81 -3.30 -17.93
N GLN A 253 12.27 -2.56 -16.91
CA GLN A 253 13.70 -2.27 -16.71
C GLN A 253 14.25 -2.87 -15.42
N SER A 254 15.57 -2.75 -15.22
CA SER A 254 16.19 -3.00 -13.91
C SER A 254 15.77 -1.91 -12.93
N TRP A 255 14.90 -2.24 -11.97
CA TRP A 255 14.53 -1.31 -10.89
C TRP A 255 15.64 -1.19 -9.83
N ASN A 256 16.62 -2.09 -9.84
CA ASN A 256 17.87 -1.96 -9.09
C ASN A 256 18.67 -0.70 -9.47
N ASP A 257 18.56 -0.25 -10.72
CA ASP A 257 19.33 0.87 -11.25
C ASP A 257 18.70 2.23 -10.87
N ILE A 258 17.47 2.20 -10.34
CA ILE A 258 16.75 3.37 -9.81
C ILE A 258 17.10 3.52 -8.32
N LYS A 259 17.88 4.55 -7.99
CA LYS A 259 18.08 4.95 -6.58
C LYS A 259 16.72 5.36 -5.97
N PRO A 260 16.29 4.78 -4.83
CA PRO A 260 15.04 5.17 -4.18
C PRO A 260 15.13 6.57 -3.57
N ALA A 261 14.00 7.29 -3.58
CA ALA A 261 13.74 8.39 -2.66
C ALA A 261 13.16 7.81 -1.36
N HIS A 262 13.76 8.10 -0.22
CA HIS A 262 13.23 7.69 1.08
C HIS A 262 12.25 8.77 1.54
N VAL A 263 10.97 8.45 1.70
CA VAL A 263 9.92 9.47 1.95
C VAL A 263 9.38 9.45 3.38
N VAL A 264 9.31 8.28 4.02
CA VAL A 264 9.04 8.14 5.46
C VAL A 264 9.97 7.06 5.98
N VAL A 265 10.66 7.31 7.09
CA VAL A 265 11.67 6.39 7.66
C VAL A 265 11.38 6.07 9.11
N ALA A 266 11.76 4.88 9.58
CA ALA A 266 11.58 4.47 10.98
C ALA A 266 12.28 5.39 11.98
N GLY A 267 13.39 6.01 11.58
CA GLY A 267 14.24 6.83 12.43
C GLY A 267 15.00 6.02 13.48
N THR A 268 15.66 6.71 14.40
CA THR A 268 16.48 6.11 15.48
C THR A 268 16.01 6.48 16.89
N GLY A 269 15.01 7.35 17.03
CA GLY A 269 14.42 7.74 18.31
C GLY A 269 13.31 6.79 18.80
N GLY A 270 12.81 5.91 17.93
CA GLY A 270 11.83 4.88 18.26
C GLY A 270 10.52 5.45 18.83
N TRP A 271 9.80 4.63 19.60
CA TRP A 271 8.50 4.98 20.18
C TRP A 271 8.53 6.09 21.24
N GLY A 272 9.71 6.39 21.82
CA GLY A 272 9.88 7.47 22.80
C GLY A 272 10.02 8.86 22.18
N ALA A 273 10.40 8.94 20.89
CA ALA A 273 10.50 10.19 20.16
C ALA A 273 9.15 10.62 19.55
N LYS A 274 9.08 11.88 19.10
CA LYS A 274 7.95 12.37 18.28
C LYS A 274 7.85 11.49 17.03
N GLN A 275 6.67 10.95 16.76
CA GLN A 275 6.42 10.23 15.51
C GLN A 275 6.16 11.23 14.37
N ASN A 276 6.95 11.15 13.30
CA ASN A 276 6.87 11.99 12.10
C ASN A 276 7.60 11.34 10.92
N GLU A 277 7.71 12.02 9.79
CA GLU A 277 8.33 11.51 8.55
C GLU A 277 9.79 11.02 8.72
N ASN A 278 10.55 11.64 9.64
CA ASN A 278 11.92 11.26 9.98
C ASN A 278 12.04 10.23 11.13
N ASN A 279 10.94 9.85 11.78
CA ASN A 279 10.90 8.85 12.85
C ASN A 279 9.49 8.23 12.96
N PHE A 280 9.13 7.39 12.01
CA PHE A 280 7.85 6.67 11.97
C PHE A 280 8.05 5.20 12.36
N THR A 281 8.17 4.95 13.66
CA THR A 281 8.58 3.65 14.23
C THR A 281 7.62 2.52 13.83
N GLN A 282 8.13 1.38 13.33
CA GLN A 282 7.31 0.26 12.83
C GLN A 282 6.27 0.68 11.77
N LEU A 283 6.70 1.51 10.82
CA LEU A 283 5.98 1.82 9.59
C LEU A 283 5.80 0.60 8.66
N TYR A 284 4.75 0.64 7.84
CA TYR A 284 4.49 -0.28 6.74
C TYR A 284 3.47 0.30 5.75
N GLY A 285 3.16 -0.39 4.66
CA GLY A 285 2.29 0.15 3.61
C GLY A 285 3.05 1.07 2.65
N GLY A 286 2.58 2.30 2.46
CA GLY A 286 3.13 3.25 1.50
C GLY A 286 2.23 3.45 0.27
N TYR A 287 0.91 3.56 0.48
CA TYR A 287 -0.10 3.59 -0.58
C TYR A 287 -0.21 4.95 -1.22
N ILE A 288 -0.08 5.01 -2.56
CA ILE A 288 -0.15 6.28 -3.29
C ILE A 288 -1.62 6.69 -3.46
N THR A 289 -1.95 7.86 -2.94
CA THR A 289 -3.32 8.40 -2.96
C THR A 289 -3.69 8.84 -4.38
N PRO A 290 -4.88 8.50 -4.90
CA PRO A 290 -5.34 8.95 -6.20
C PRO A 290 -5.33 10.48 -6.35
N PHE A 291 -5.12 10.94 -7.59
CA PHE A 291 -4.94 12.36 -7.94
C PHE A 291 -3.63 13.01 -7.44
N SER A 292 -2.70 12.22 -6.87
CA SER A 292 -1.29 12.63 -6.71
C SER A 292 -0.60 12.91 -8.04
N THR A 293 0.43 13.77 -7.99
CA THR A 293 1.37 14.09 -9.08
C THR A 293 2.79 13.69 -8.67
N LEU A 294 3.79 13.87 -9.55
CA LEU A 294 5.20 13.67 -9.19
C LEU A 294 5.79 14.87 -8.43
N ALA A 295 5.22 16.07 -8.60
CA ALA A 295 5.64 17.27 -7.86
C ALA A 295 5.02 17.36 -6.45
N ASP A 296 3.82 16.80 -6.28
CA ASP A 296 3.02 16.82 -5.05
C ASP A 296 2.23 15.49 -4.94
N MET A 297 2.70 14.61 -4.04
CA MET A 297 2.25 13.22 -3.89
C MET A 297 1.77 12.96 -2.46
N ASN A 298 0.58 12.39 -2.32
CA ASN A 298 0.03 12.01 -1.02
C ASN A 298 0.18 10.51 -0.83
N ILE A 299 0.81 10.08 0.27
CA ILE A 299 1.10 8.68 0.57
C ILE A 299 0.52 8.33 1.94
N VAL A 300 -0.15 7.19 2.04
CA VAL A 300 -0.68 6.67 3.30
C VAL A 300 0.23 5.57 3.83
N VAL A 301 0.66 5.72 5.09
CA VAL A 301 1.60 4.84 5.77
C VAL A 301 0.99 4.31 7.05
N SER A 302 0.95 2.99 7.20
CA SER A 302 0.43 2.29 8.37
C SER A 302 1.46 2.29 9.50
N GLN A 303 1.00 2.28 10.75
CA GLN A 303 1.88 2.23 11.92
C GLN A 303 1.25 1.41 13.06
N TRP A 304 1.98 0.39 13.54
CA TRP A 304 1.53 -0.49 14.61
C TRP A 304 2.62 -0.68 15.67
N ASN A 305 2.32 -0.33 16.92
CA ASN A 305 3.17 -0.67 18.05
C ASN A 305 2.91 -2.12 18.49
N THR A 306 3.63 -3.07 17.89
CA THR A 306 3.45 -4.51 18.16
C THR A 306 3.79 -4.92 19.61
N SER A 307 4.52 -4.09 20.37
CA SER A 307 4.92 -4.44 21.74
C SER A 307 3.79 -4.29 22.77
N ASN A 308 2.81 -3.41 22.51
CA ASN A 308 1.79 -3.05 23.49
C ASN A 308 0.46 -2.56 22.88
N ASN A 309 0.30 -2.63 21.55
CA ASN A 309 -0.86 -2.16 20.80
C ASN A 309 -1.25 -0.69 21.04
N SER A 310 -0.37 0.15 21.59
CA SER A 310 -0.70 1.55 21.96
C SER A 310 -1.10 2.44 20.79
N ARG A 311 -0.59 2.13 19.58
CA ARG A 311 -0.92 2.76 18.30
C ARG A 311 -1.17 1.70 17.24
N TYR A 312 -2.23 1.92 16.47
CA TYR A 312 -2.64 1.14 15.29
C TYR A 312 -3.49 2.06 14.41
N ASN A 313 -2.91 2.56 13.32
CA ASN A 313 -3.56 3.55 12.44
C ASN A 313 -2.84 3.63 11.08
N SER A 314 -3.49 4.23 10.10
CA SER A 314 -2.90 4.62 8.82
C SER A 314 -2.89 6.15 8.69
N THR A 315 -1.74 6.73 8.33
CA THR A 315 -1.48 8.18 8.39
C THR A 315 -1.19 8.74 7.01
N GLN A 316 -1.79 9.87 6.65
CA GLN A 316 -1.44 10.60 5.44
C GLN A 316 -0.17 11.45 5.64
N PHE A 317 0.78 11.29 4.72
CA PHE A 317 1.92 12.16 4.49
C PHE A 317 1.82 12.82 3.12
N ASN A 318 2.34 14.04 2.99
CA ASN A 318 2.47 14.74 1.73
C ASN A 318 3.96 14.91 1.38
N VAL A 319 4.34 14.48 0.18
CA VAL A 319 5.70 14.38 -0.35
C VAL A 319 5.81 15.26 -1.59
N LYS A 320 6.80 16.16 -1.62
CA LYS A 320 7.06 17.06 -2.76
C LYS A 320 8.49 16.93 -3.25
N GLY A 321 8.68 17.23 -4.54
CA GLY A 321 10.02 17.23 -5.15
C GLY A 321 10.49 15.90 -5.73
N LEU A 322 9.64 14.86 -5.84
CA LEU A 322 10.02 13.61 -6.51
C LEU A 322 10.33 13.87 -8.00
N ASP A 323 9.57 14.75 -8.64
CA ASP A 323 9.88 15.33 -9.96
C ASP A 323 11.34 15.81 -10.06
N LYS A 324 11.82 16.58 -9.08
CA LYS A 324 13.20 17.09 -9.03
C LYS A 324 14.21 15.99 -8.73
N PHE A 325 13.92 15.12 -7.76
CA PHE A 325 14.82 14.03 -7.33
C PHE A 325 15.12 13.04 -8.45
N PHE A 326 14.09 12.68 -9.23
CA PHE A 326 14.21 11.80 -10.39
C PHE A 326 14.52 12.55 -11.70
N ASN A 327 14.67 13.89 -11.65
CA ASN A 327 14.90 14.76 -12.80
C ASN A 327 13.85 14.57 -13.93
N VAL A 328 12.60 14.35 -13.53
CA VAL A 328 11.45 14.14 -14.42
C VAL A 328 10.71 15.46 -14.61
N THR A 329 10.51 15.86 -15.87
CA THR A 329 9.55 16.94 -16.19
C THR A 329 8.13 16.32 -16.27
N PRO A 330 7.15 16.79 -15.48
CA PRO A 330 5.78 16.28 -15.54
C PRO A 330 5.17 16.42 -16.93
N LYS A 331 4.66 15.31 -17.48
CA LYS A 331 3.95 15.32 -18.77
C LYS A 331 2.50 15.74 -18.50
N LEU A 332 2.16 16.96 -18.94
CA LEU A 332 0.79 17.50 -18.84
C LEU A 332 -0.23 16.52 -19.45
N ALA A 333 -1.36 16.35 -18.76
CA ALA A 333 -2.25 15.20 -18.91
C ALA A 333 -2.96 15.02 -20.28
N ASP A 334 -2.88 16.02 -21.17
CA ASP A 334 -3.58 16.04 -22.47
C ASP A 334 -2.67 15.82 -23.70
N ALA A 335 -1.38 15.50 -23.50
CA ALA A 335 -0.46 15.23 -24.61
C ALA A 335 -0.55 13.77 -25.11
N GLN A 336 -1.17 13.56 -26.28
CA GLN A 336 -1.14 12.24 -26.94
C GLN A 336 0.31 11.75 -27.17
N PRO A 337 0.59 10.44 -27.02
CA PRO A 337 1.94 9.90 -27.12
C PRO A 337 2.51 10.04 -28.54
N THR A 338 3.39 11.01 -28.72
CA THR A 338 4.30 11.06 -29.86
C THR A 338 5.59 10.32 -29.46
N PRO A 339 6.07 9.32 -30.21
CA PRO A 339 7.28 8.59 -29.85
C PRO A 339 8.54 9.42 -30.10
N GLN A 340 8.86 10.32 -29.17
CA GLN A 340 10.18 10.94 -29.05
C GLN A 340 10.98 10.19 -28.00
N ALA A 341 12.11 9.59 -28.42
CA ALA A 341 13.05 8.98 -27.51
C ALA A 341 13.81 10.07 -26.74
N VAL A 342 13.41 10.33 -25.51
CA VAL A 342 14.22 11.10 -24.55
C VAL A 342 15.08 10.10 -23.80
N THR A 343 16.40 10.27 -23.83
CA THR A 343 17.31 9.43 -23.05
C THR A 343 17.32 9.90 -21.59
N ALA A 344 16.76 9.08 -20.69
CA ALA A 344 17.02 9.20 -19.26
C ALA A 344 18.55 9.25 -19.05
N SER A 345 19.04 10.37 -18.52
CA SER A 345 20.47 10.64 -18.39
C SER A 345 20.96 10.18 -17.02
N PRO A 346 21.92 9.22 -16.91
CA PRO A 346 22.31 8.62 -15.63
C PRO A 346 23.02 9.54 -14.61
N GLU A 347 23.21 10.83 -14.93
CA GLU A 347 24.09 11.74 -14.20
C GLU A 347 23.35 12.90 -13.50
N GLY A 348 22.05 12.74 -13.26
CA GLY A 348 21.37 13.50 -12.20
C GLY A 348 21.74 12.91 -10.84
N THR A 349 22.52 13.63 -10.03
CA THR A 349 22.83 13.20 -8.65
C THR A 349 21.58 13.31 -7.78
N ALA A 350 20.77 12.25 -7.74
CA ALA A 350 19.50 12.23 -7.01
C ALA A 350 19.72 12.58 -5.52
N ASP A 351 19.29 13.78 -5.16
CA ASP A 351 19.62 14.46 -3.91
C ASP A 351 18.41 14.44 -2.97
N GLN A 352 18.54 13.73 -1.86
CA GLN A 352 17.47 13.58 -0.87
C GLN A 352 17.04 14.91 -0.24
N SER A 353 17.86 15.98 -0.33
CA SER A 353 17.53 17.31 0.19
C SER A 353 16.50 18.08 -0.64
N VAL A 354 16.18 17.64 -1.87
CA VAL A 354 15.09 18.23 -2.69
C VAL A 354 13.71 17.63 -2.37
N ILE A 355 13.67 16.57 -1.56
CA ILE A 355 12.45 15.92 -1.10
C ILE A 355 11.95 16.62 0.17
N GLU A 356 10.83 17.31 0.08
CA GLU A 356 10.11 17.85 1.23
C GLU A 356 8.99 16.88 1.61
N VAL A 357 8.98 16.38 2.85
CA VAL A 357 7.87 15.57 3.38
C VAL A 357 7.27 16.22 4.61
N SER A 358 5.95 16.19 4.70
CA SER A 358 5.19 16.79 5.79
C SER A 358 4.07 15.88 6.31
N GLU A 359 3.88 15.87 7.64
CA GLU A 359 2.57 15.57 8.21
C GLU A 359 1.56 16.57 7.63
N VAL A 360 0.44 16.11 7.08
CA VAL A 360 -0.60 17.02 6.54
C VAL A 360 -1.32 17.70 7.71
N THR A 361 -0.73 18.77 8.22
CA THR A 361 -1.08 19.34 9.53
C THR A 361 -2.42 20.09 9.45
N PRO A 362 -3.20 20.16 10.55
CA PRO A 362 -4.22 21.19 10.67
C PRO A 362 -3.57 22.57 10.60
N VAL A 363 -4.15 23.51 9.84
CA VAL A 363 -3.75 24.92 9.86
C VAL A 363 -4.29 25.54 11.13
N ASP A 364 -3.46 25.69 12.17
CA ASP A 364 -3.87 26.11 13.51
C ASP A 364 -2.89 27.14 14.13
N PRO A 365 -3.37 28.26 14.72
CA PRO A 365 -2.50 29.40 15.01
C PRO A 365 -1.91 29.42 16.44
N GLY A 366 -0.83 28.67 16.65
CA GLY A 366 0.34 29.23 17.34
C GLY A 366 0.87 28.60 18.65
N LYS A 367 2.21 28.68 18.73
CA LYS A 367 3.12 28.51 19.89
C LYS A 367 3.34 27.10 20.47
N ALA A 368 4.62 26.76 20.52
CA ALA A 368 5.19 25.49 20.98
C ALA A 368 5.49 25.45 22.50
N ALA A 369 5.88 24.26 22.97
CA ALA A 369 6.64 24.01 24.19
C ALA A 369 7.82 23.07 23.88
N THR A 370 8.85 23.03 24.73
CA THR A 370 10.14 22.32 24.50
C THR A 370 10.37 21.11 25.44
N PRO A 371 11.29 20.17 25.12
CA PRO A 371 11.31 18.82 25.70
C PRO A 371 12.60 18.39 26.46
N GLU A 372 12.51 17.27 27.19
CA GLU A 372 13.53 16.39 27.83
C GLU A 372 12.78 15.10 28.27
N GLN A 373 13.27 13.85 28.36
CA GLN A 373 14.42 13.05 27.85
C GLN A 373 13.95 11.55 27.80
N GLU A 374 14.42 10.64 26.91
CA GLU A 374 15.56 9.68 27.04
C GLU A 374 15.37 8.58 28.15
N ILE A 375 15.64 7.27 27.99
CA ILE A 375 16.72 6.48 27.33
C ILE A 375 16.23 5.08 26.80
N LEU A 376 16.97 4.50 25.84
CA LEU A 376 17.05 3.11 25.27
C LEU A 376 16.18 1.94 25.79
N GLU A 377 15.77 1.06 24.86
CA GLU A 377 16.26 -0.34 24.80
C GLU A 377 16.14 -0.93 23.35
N SER A 378 16.76 -2.09 23.07
CA SER A 378 17.11 -2.50 21.69
C SER A 378 16.85 -3.96 21.29
N VAL A 379 16.31 -4.15 20.08
CA VAL A 379 16.41 -5.32 19.18
C VAL A 379 16.19 -6.72 19.79
N ALA A 380 15.01 -7.27 19.51
CA ALA A 380 14.72 -8.71 19.51
C ALA A 380 14.03 -9.09 18.18
N PRO A 381 14.13 -10.33 17.68
CA PRO A 381 13.38 -10.78 16.51
C PRO A 381 11.86 -10.70 16.77
N VAL A 382 11.07 -10.49 15.71
CA VAL A 382 9.62 -10.29 15.80
C VAL A 382 8.90 -11.62 16.04
N GLU A 383 8.90 -12.08 17.29
CA GLU A 383 7.97 -13.11 17.76
C GLU A 383 6.61 -12.45 18.01
N VAL A 384 5.64 -12.70 17.13
CA VAL A 384 4.31 -12.08 17.21
C VAL A 384 3.55 -12.65 18.42
N LEU A 385 3.53 -11.89 19.50
CA LEU A 385 2.80 -12.23 20.72
C LEU A 385 1.31 -12.51 20.39
N PRO A 386 0.72 -13.58 20.94
CA PRO A 386 -0.63 -14.00 20.56
C PRO A 386 -1.68 -12.99 21.02
N LEU A 387 -2.65 -12.71 20.14
CA LEU A 387 -3.82 -11.89 20.42
C LEU A 387 -4.80 -12.61 21.37
N THR A 388 -4.42 -12.81 22.63
CA THR A 388 -5.29 -13.32 23.70
C THR A 388 -6.11 -12.16 24.28
N GLY A 389 -7.12 -11.72 23.51
CA GLY A 389 -7.89 -10.49 23.77
C GLY A 389 -9.39 -10.68 24.05
N ALA A 390 -9.88 -11.92 24.16
CA ALA A 390 -11.27 -12.22 24.52
C ALA A 390 -11.30 -12.99 25.85
N HIS A 391 -11.79 -12.34 26.91
CA HIS A 391 -12.08 -13.02 28.17
C HIS A 391 -13.52 -13.51 28.16
N ASP A 392 -13.71 -14.83 28.10
CA ASP A 392 -15.02 -15.44 28.36
C ASP A 392 -15.50 -15.06 29.77
N SER A 393 -16.66 -14.43 29.85
CA SER A 393 -17.29 -14.02 31.11
C SER A 393 -18.64 -14.70 31.32
N GLU A 394 -18.74 -16.00 31.02
CA GLU A 394 -19.88 -16.80 31.45
C GLU A 394 -19.74 -17.21 32.92
N LYS A 395 -20.68 -16.74 33.74
CA LYS A 395 -20.93 -17.24 35.10
C LYS A 395 -22.42 -17.52 35.27
N ASN A 396 -22.78 -18.79 35.24
CA ASN A 396 -23.63 -19.46 36.23
C ASN A 396 -23.76 -20.96 35.90
#